data_AF-A0A5S4ZZ29-F1
#
_entry.id   AF-A0A5S4ZZ29-F1
#
_cell.length_a   1.000
_cell.length_b   1.000
_cell.length_c   1.000
_cell.angle_alpha   90.00
_cell.angle_beta   90.00
_cell.angle_gamma   90.00
#
_symmetry.space_group_name_H-M   'P 1'
#
loop_
_entity.id
_entity.type
_entity.pdbx_description
1 polymer ?
#
loop_
_entity_poly.entity_id
_entity_poly.type
_entity_poly.pdbx_seq_one_letter_code
_entity_poly.pdbx_strand_id
1 'polypeptide(L)'
;MLQWYIEDAGGGCRAFSEVLVLVCEQPRRIYKRYLPLTWDNKLSMEEVARRKVLEMMREAGVSRNDRLYVCSGNIFFGLHKWLTENGYQWETAKMEGLAHEVAESIFQQQIIAAGFPADIKLEERNYRDYYRQVDAWIKEDPARAKYIKDMKVRCKPDHTRYLLKGNAGSARTCSRCRKKIMPYSPIVHYRFREQGKKKSRFFHPGCSPVKPHKNKLHQVHIHWRGQELQGVVLPAREPLPCMVCGREVPAGTRAVYACRDKEIVFGHPACFEHTGKNNGNA
;
A
#
# COMPACT_ATOMS: atom_id res chain seq x y z
N MET A 1 -1.55 14.29 28.19
CA MET A 1 -1.36 13.78 26.82
C MET A 1 -0.54 12.51 26.93
N LEU A 2 -1.11 11.37 26.56
CA LEU A 2 -0.42 10.09 26.57
C LEU A 2 0.15 9.78 25.18
N GLN A 3 1.19 8.95 25.17
CA GLN A 3 1.76 8.41 23.94
C GLN A 3 1.40 6.93 23.85
N TRP A 4 0.87 6.53 22.69
CA TRP A 4 0.39 5.19 22.42
C TRP A 4 1.11 4.60 21.21
N TYR A 5 1.52 3.35 21.31
CA TYR A 5 2.23 2.60 20.28
C TYR A 5 1.39 1.41 19.82
N ILE A 6 1.19 1.30 18.51
CA ILE A 6 0.39 0.23 17.89
C ILE A 6 1.30 -0.60 16.98
N GLU A 7 1.45 -1.88 17.30
CA GLU A 7 2.30 -2.84 16.60
C GLU A 7 1.59 -4.18 16.41
N ASP A 8 2.07 -4.96 15.43
CA ASP A 8 1.72 -6.35 15.19
C ASP A 8 2.92 -7.31 15.31
N ALA A 9 2.63 -8.59 15.54
CA ALA A 9 3.62 -9.65 15.44
C ALA A 9 3.01 -10.92 14.85
N GLY A 10 3.82 -11.66 14.11
CA GLY A 10 3.45 -12.95 13.53
C GLY A 10 2.78 -12.88 12.16
N GLY A 11 2.67 -11.71 11.53
CA GLY A 11 2.07 -11.56 10.19
C GLY A 11 2.74 -12.43 9.11
N GLY A 12 4.06 -12.64 9.21
CA GLY A 12 4.83 -13.51 8.31
C GLY A 12 4.73 -15.01 8.58
N CYS A 13 4.25 -15.43 9.75
CA CYS A 13 4.07 -16.83 10.09
C CYS A 13 2.78 -17.37 9.44
N ARG A 14 2.80 -18.59 8.92
CA ARG A 14 1.61 -19.24 8.33
C ARG A 14 0.68 -19.86 9.37
N ALA A 15 1.19 -20.07 10.57
CA ALA A 15 0.45 -20.58 11.71
C ALA A 15 0.24 -19.49 12.75
N PHE A 16 -0.67 -19.77 13.69
CA PHE A 16 -1.01 -18.97 14.86
C PHE A 16 -1.67 -17.64 14.54
N SER A 17 -2.22 -16.99 15.57
CA SER A 17 -2.86 -15.69 15.39
C SER A 17 -1.79 -14.61 15.27
N GLU A 18 -2.03 -13.67 14.37
CA GLU A 18 -1.27 -12.42 14.37
C GLU A 18 -1.72 -11.60 15.57
N VAL A 19 -0.76 -11.13 16.35
CA VAL A 19 -0.97 -10.41 17.60
C VAL A 19 -0.96 -8.92 17.27
N LEU A 20 -1.94 -8.18 17.78
CA LEU A 20 -1.96 -6.73 17.75
C LEU A 20 -1.82 -6.22 19.18
N VAL A 21 -1.00 -5.19 19.37
CA VAL A 21 -0.81 -4.56 20.68
C VAL A 21 -1.06 -3.07 20.61
N LEU A 22 -1.55 -2.51 21.72
CA LEU A 22 -1.64 -1.08 21.98
C LEU A 22 -0.96 -0.83 23.32
N VAL A 23 0.13 -0.06 23.32
CA VAL A 23 1.00 0.13 24.48
C VAL A 23 1.13 1.61 24.81
N CYS A 24 1.01 1.96 26.08
CA CYS A 24 1.46 3.23 26.63
C CYS A 24 2.60 2.93 27.62
N GLU A 25 3.70 3.67 27.56
CA GLU A 25 4.82 3.46 28.46
C GLU A 25 4.66 4.22 29.78
N GLN A 26 3.99 5.38 29.74
CA GLN A 26 3.85 6.28 30.87
C GLN A 26 2.41 6.83 30.96
N PRO A 27 1.54 6.26 31.81
CA PRO A 27 1.77 5.07 32.63
C PRO A 27 1.83 3.78 31.79
N ARG A 28 2.52 2.75 32.29
CA ARG A 28 2.62 1.46 31.62
C ARG A 28 1.23 0.81 31.49
N ARG A 29 0.71 0.74 30.25
CA ARG A 29 -0.56 0.09 29.91
C ARG A 29 -0.37 -0.74 28.65
N ILE A 30 -0.86 -1.97 28.66
CA ILE A 30 -0.69 -2.91 27.55
C ILE A 30 -2.04 -3.55 27.26
N TYR A 31 -2.52 -3.36 26.04
CA TYR A 31 -3.69 -4.01 25.50
C TYR A 31 -3.28 -4.90 24.35
N LYS A 32 -3.93 -6.06 24.22
CA LYS A 32 -3.64 -7.02 23.15
C LYS A 32 -4.92 -7.59 22.54
N ARG A 33 -4.84 -7.93 21.25
CA ARG A 33 -5.86 -8.68 20.51
C ARG A 33 -5.20 -9.69 19.59
N TYR A 34 -5.90 -10.78 19.34
CA TYR A 34 -5.51 -11.79 18.36
C TYR A 34 -6.38 -11.65 17.13
N LEU A 35 -5.77 -11.62 15.95
CA LEU A 35 -6.51 -11.79 14.70
C LEU A 35 -6.90 -13.26 14.57
N PRO A 36 -8.20 -13.56 14.34
CA PRO A 36 -8.65 -14.94 14.25
C PRO A 36 -7.97 -15.65 13.08
N LEU A 37 -7.82 -16.97 13.18
CA LEU A 37 -7.18 -17.77 12.12
C LEU A 37 -7.97 -17.71 10.80
N THR A 38 -9.30 -17.54 10.89
CA THR A 38 -10.22 -17.35 9.77
C THR A 38 -11.34 -16.36 10.16
N TRP A 39 -12.05 -15.80 9.18
CA TRP A 39 -13.20 -14.90 9.37
C TRP A 39 -14.07 -14.84 8.10
N ASP A 40 -15.18 -14.11 8.13
CA ASP A 40 -16.04 -13.89 6.95
C ASP A 40 -15.28 -13.16 5.82
N ASN A 41 -15.25 -13.76 4.63
CA ASN A 41 -14.53 -13.25 3.45
C ASN A 41 -14.98 -11.85 2.97
N LYS A 42 -16.06 -11.30 3.51
CA LYS A 42 -16.50 -9.92 3.26
C LYS A 42 -15.57 -8.87 3.89
N LEU A 43 -14.79 -9.24 4.89
CA LEU A 43 -13.86 -8.32 5.56
C LEU A 43 -12.42 -8.56 5.09
N SER A 44 -11.73 -7.48 4.75
CA SER A 44 -10.29 -7.54 4.51
C SER A 44 -9.52 -7.68 5.83
N MET A 45 -8.29 -8.20 5.77
CA MET A 45 -7.40 -8.25 6.93
C MET A 45 -7.18 -6.85 7.56
N GLU A 46 -7.03 -5.81 6.74
CA GLU A 46 -6.89 -4.42 7.20
C GLU A 46 -8.14 -3.95 7.97
N GLU A 47 -9.34 -4.38 7.54
CA GLU A 47 -10.60 -4.06 8.20
C GLU A 47 -10.75 -4.77 9.56
N VAL A 48 -10.39 -6.05 9.63
CA VAL A 48 -10.42 -6.82 10.88
C VAL A 48 -9.41 -6.24 11.89
N ALA A 49 -8.17 -5.97 11.45
CA ALA A 49 -7.15 -5.38 12.30
C ALA A 49 -7.55 -4.00 12.82
N ARG A 50 -8.07 -3.13 11.94
CA ARG A 50 -8.61 -1.83 12.35
C ARG A 50 -9.65 -1.98 13.44
N ARG A 51 -10.65 -2.86 13.28
CA ARG A 51 -11.69 -3.08 14.30
C ARG A 51 -11.11 -3.50 15.64
N LYS A 52 -10.14 -4.41 15.64
CA LYS A 52 -9.45 -4.87 16.86
C LYS A 52 -8.63 -3.77 17.53
N VAL A 53 -7.94 -2.92 16.76
CA VAL A 53 -7.25 -1.76 17.33
C VAL A 53 -8.24 -0.76 17.91
N LEU A 54 -9.36 -0.48 17.23
CA LEU A 54 -10.38 0.43 17.75
C LEU A 54 -11.04 -0.10 19.03
N GLU A 55 -11.23 -1.41 19.17
CA GLU A 55 -11.64 -2.04 20.43
C GLU A 55 -10.63 -1.73 21.55
N MET A 56 -9.33 -1.93 21.31
CA MET A 56 -8.28 -1.63 22.30
C MET A 56 -8.23 -0.14 22.64
N MET A 57 -8.35 0.74 21.64
CA MET A 57 -8.34 2.20 21.85
C MET A 57 -9.52 2.64 22.74
N ARG A 58 -10.72 2.08 22.53
CA ARG A 58 -11.88 2.37 23.37
C ARG A 58 -11.67 1.87 24.81
N GLU A 59 -11.19 0.65 24.96
CA GLU A 59 -10.88 0.05 26.27
C GLU A 59 -9.82 0.85 27.04
N ALA A 60 -8.82 1.36 26.33
CA ALA A 60 -7.72 2.16 26.87
C ALA A 60 -8.09 3.61 27.18
N GLY A 61 -9.27 4.08 26.73
CA GLY A 61 -9.67 5.48 26.84
C GLY A 61 -8.81 6.41 25.98
N VAL A 62 -8.32 5.95 24.83
CA VAL A 62 -7.51 6.78 23.92
C VAL A 62 -8.34 7.96 23.41
N SER A 63 -7.84 9.16 23.64
CA SER A 63 -8.47 10.41 23.24
C SER A 63 -7.82 11.01 22.00
N ARG A 64 -8.47 11.99 21.37
CA ARG A 64 -7.90 12.76 20.25
C ARG A 64 -6.72 13.66 20.65
N ASN A 65 -6.58 13.92 21.95
CA ASN A 65 -5.48 14.71 22.50
C ASN A 65 -4.23 13.85 22.76
N ASP A 66 -4.33 12.52 22.63
CA ASP A 66 -3.19 11.62 22.75
C ASP A 66 -2.44 11.49 21.43
N ARG A 67 -1.15 11.16 21.52
CA ARG A 67 -0.29 10.91 20.36
C ARG A 67 -0.22 9.42 20.07
N LEU A 68 -0.48 9.04 18.82
CA LEU A 68 -0.45 7.65 18.35
C LEU A 68 0.72 7.41 17.39
N TYR A 69 1.57 6.47 17.73
CA TYR A 69 2.61 5.93 16.87
C TYR A 69 2.13 4.58 16.33
N VAL A 70 2.00 4.46 15.01
CA VAL A 70 1.48 3.25 14.37
C VAL A 70 2.54 2.62 13.49
N CYS A 71 2.70 1.30 13.56
CA CYS A 71 3.63 0.59 12.69
C CYS A 71 3.31 0.86 11.21
N SER A 72 4.37 0.91 10.40
CA SER A 72 4.29 1.08 8.95
C SER A 72 3.74 -0.15 8.21
N GLY A 73 3.48 -1.25 8.92
CA GLY A 73 2.92 -2.49 8.40
C GLY A 73 1.65 -2.26 7.58
N ASN A 74 1.55 -2.93 6.42
CA ASN A 74 0.42 -2.76 5.50
C ASN A 74 -0.94 -3.09 6.16
N ILE A 75 -0.94 -3.92 7.20
CA ILE A 75 -2.15 -4.29 7.94
C ILE A 75 -2.83 -3.08 8.58
N PHE A 76 -2.07 -2.01 8.87
CA PHE A 76 -2.56 -0.78 9.50
C PHE A 76 -3.00 0.31 8.51
N PHE A 77 -2.94 0.11 7.19
CA PHE A 77 -3.31 1.17 6.24
C PHE A 77 -4.77 1.63 6.39
N GLY A 78 -5.70 0.71 6.67
CA GLY A 78 -7.08 1.06 6.96
C GLY A 78 -7.23 1.88 8.26
N LEU A 79 -6.38 1.62 9.26
CA LEU A 79 -6.33 2.36 10.52
C LEU A 79 -5.75 3.75 10.32
N HIS A 80 -4.62 3.88 9.60
CA HIS A 80 -4.00 5.17 9.25
C HIS A 80 -5.02 6.13 8.65
N LYS A 81 -5.76 5.66 7.65
CA LYS A 81 -6.82 6.44 7.01
C LYS A 81 -7.89 6.87 8.02
N TRP A 82 -8.37 5.94 8.84
CA TRP A 82 -9.41 6.21 9.82
C TRP A 82 -8.96 7.23 10.89
N LEU A 83 -7.72 7.14 11.38
CA LEU A 83 -7.17 8.08 12.36
C LEU A 83 -7.11 9.51 11.80
N THR A 84 -6.66 9.67 10.55
CA THR A 84 -6.66 10.97 9.86
C THR A 84 -8.07 11.52 9.71
N GLU A 85 -9.01 10.71 9.22
CA GLU A 85 -10.41 11.14 8.98
C GLU A 85 -11.14 11.51 10.28
N ASN A 86 -10.72 10.94 11.42
CA ASN A 86 -11.34 11.17 12.73
C ASN A 86 -10.56 12.16 13.61
N GLY A 87 -9.56 12.85 13.06
CA GLY A 87 -8.86 13.94 13.76
C GLY A 87 -7.97 13.49 14.92
N TYR A 88 -7.44 12.27 14.88
CA TYR A 88 -6.44 11.83 15.86
C TYR A 88 -5.04 12.34 15.49
N GLN A 89 -4.23 12.65 16.51
CA GLN A 89 -2.83 12.98 16.31
C GLN A 89 -2.02 11.69 16.17
N TRP A 90 -1.56 11.37 14.97
CA TRP A 90 -0.84 10.14 14.73
C TRP A 90 0.29 10.29 13.70
N GLU A 91 1.26 9.39 13.76
CA GLU A 91 2.29 9.23 12.73
C GLU A 91 2.73 7.77 12.59
N THR A 92 3.35 7.46 11.45
CA THR A 92 4.00 6.16 11.27
C THR A 92 5.33 6.14 12.00
N ALA A 93 5.60 5.09 12.76
CA ALA A 93 6.91 4.86 13.36
C ALA A 93 7.42 3.45 13.02
N LYS A 94 8.74 3.32 12.96
CA LYS A 94 9.39 2.01 13.06
C LYS A 94 9.35 1.65 14.54
N MET A 95 8.63 0.58 14.90
CA MET A 95 8.52 0.23 16.31
C MET A 95 9.80 -0.43 16.79
N GLU A 96 10.24 0.07 17.94
CA GLU A 96 11.36 -0.40 18.71
C GLU A 96 10.93 -0.29 20.19
N GLY A 97 11.66 -0.93 21.10
CA GLY A 97 11.33 -0.92 22.52
C GLY A 97 10.06 -1.68 22.89
N LEU A 98 9.32 -1.18 23.88
CA LEU A 98 8.34 -1.97 24.63
C LEU A 98 7.22 -2.56 23.77
N ALA A 99 6.67 -1.78 22.83
CA ALA A 99 5.57 -2.26 21.99
C ALA A 99 5.97 -3.45 21.12
N HIS A 100 7.19 -3.40 20.56
CA HIS A 100 7.73 -4.47 19.75
C HIS A 100 8.02 -5.72 20.59
N GLU A 101 8.72 -5.57 21.71
CA GLU A 101 9.04 -6.66 22.64
C GLU A 101 7.78 -7.37 23.14
N VAL A 102 6.74 -6.59 23.50
CA VAL A 102 5.47 -7.13 23.96
C VAL A 102 4.75 -7.91 22.85
N ALA A 103 4.71 -7.37 21.62
CA ALA A 103 4.07 -8.06 20.49
C ALA A 103 4.77 -9.41 20.19
N GLU A 104 6.09 -9.41 20.11
CA GLU A 104 6.88 -10.63 19.84
C GLU A 104 6.80 -11.64 20.99
N SER A 105 6.86 -11.18 22.24
CA SER A 105 6.73 -12.04 23.42
C SER A 105 5.36 -12.72 23.47
N ILE A 106 4.27 -11.97 23.24
CA ILE A 106 2.92 -12.54 23.20
C ILE A 106 2.80 -13.54 22.03
N PHE A 107 3.40 -13.23 20.88
CA PHE A 107 3.41 -14.15 19.76
C PHE A 107 4.15 -15.44 20.09
N GLN A 108 5.35 -15.38 20.67
CA GLN A 108 6.11 -16.55 21.13
C GLN A 108 5.32 -17.38 22.16
N GLN A 109 4.72 -16.72 23.15
CA GLN A 109 3.96 -17.38 24.22
C GLN A 109 2.81 -18.21 23.66
N GLN A 110 2.12 -17.74 22.61
CA GLN A 110 1.03 -18.50 22.02
C GLN A 110 1.52 -19.80 21.36
N ILE A 111 2.73 -19.78 20.78
CA ILE A 111 3.32 -20.93 20.09
C ILE A 111 3.83 -21.94 21.13
N ILE A 112 4.50 -21.47 22.18
CA ILE A 112 4.93 -22.31 23.32
C ILE A 112 3.72 -22.98 23.98
N ALA A 113 2.65 -22.22 24.23
CA ALA A 113 1.42 -22.76 24.83
C ALA A 113 0.77 -23.85 23.98
N ALA A 114 1.06 -23.90 22.67
CA ALA A 114 0.60 -24.94 21.76
C ALA A 114 1.52 -26.18 21.72
N GLY A 115 2.65 -26.16 22.44
CA GLY A 115 3.61 -27.25 22.54
C GLY A 115 4.90 -27.07 21.72
N PHE A 116 5.17 -25.87 21.19
CA PHE A 116 6.43 -25.59 20.51
C PHE A 116 7.58 -25.46 21.52
N PRO A 117 8.80 -25.96 21.23
CA PRO A 117 9.92 -25.90 22.16
C PRO A 117 10.25 -24.47 22.61
N ALA A 118 10.35 -24.25 23.92
CA ALA A 118 10.53 -22.91 24.51
C ALA A 118 11.96 -22.37 24.40
N ASP A 119 12.92 -23.26 24.16
CA ASP A 119 14.33 -22.97 23.86
C ASP A 119 14.52 -22.40 22.45
N ILE A 120 13.64 -22.74 21.51
CA ILE A 120 13.65 -22.15 20.16
C ILE A 120 12.97 -20.77 20.18
N LYS A 121 13.78 -19.72 19.99
CA LYS A 121 13.35 -18.32 20.03
C LYS A 121 13.71 -17.59 18.75
N LEU A 122 13.06 -16.45 18.53
CA LEU A 122 13.46 -15.52 17.49
C LEU A 122 14.77 -14.83 17.91
N GLU A 123 15.85 -15.11 17.19
CA GLU A 123 17.16 -14.50 17.41
C GLU A 123 17.47 -13.49 16.30
N GLU A 124 18.05 -12.34 16.67
CA GLU A 124 18.54 -11.30 15.74
C GLU A 124 17.52 -10.89 14.65
N ARG A 125 16.21 -10.94 14.98
CA ARG A 125 15.13 -10.69 14.02
C ARG A 125 15.18 -11.60 12.77
N ASN A 126 15.74 -12.81 12.88
CA ASN A 126 15.76 -13.81 11.82
C ASN A 126 14.40 -14.53 11.68
N TYR A 127 13.36 -13.77 11.34
CA TYR A 127 11.99 -14.27 11.22
C TYR A 127 11.87 -15.40 10.20
N ARG A 128 12.70 -15.38 9.14
CA ARG A 128 12.65 -16.38 8.07
C ARG A 128 12.97 -17.76 8.61
N ASP A 129 14.06 -17.88 9.36
CA ASP A 129 14.45 -19.16 9.92
C ASP A 129 13.49 -19.60 11.02
N TYR A 130 13.17 -18.70 11.95
CA TYR A 130 12.23 -18.98 13.03
C TYR A 130 10.87 -19.48 12.51
N TYR A 131 10.27 -18.81 11.52
CA TYR A 131 9.00 -19.28 10.94
C TYR A 131 9.14 -20.58 10.15
N ARG A 132 10.32 -20.88 9.58
CA ARG A 132 10.58 -22.18 8.95
C ARG A 132 10.56 -23.31 9.98
N GLN A 133 11.12 -23.08 11.17
CA GLN A 133 11.11 -24.05 12.28
C GLN A 133 9.67 -24.26 12.79
N VAL A 134 8.90 -23.19 12.97
CA VAL A 134 7.47 -23.31 13.32
C VAL A 134 6.68 -24.07 12.25
N ASP A 135 6.89 -23.78 10.96
CA ASP A 135 6.23 -24.48 9.86
C ASP A 135 6.62 -25.97 9.80
N ALA A 136 7.86 -26.33 10.16
CA ALA A 136 8.30 -27.73 10.25
C ALA A 136 7.59 -28.45 11.39
N TRP A 137 7.60 -27.86 12.58
CA TRP A 137 6.90 -28.39 13.76
C TRP A 137 5.39 -28.58 13.52
N ILE A 138 4.73 -27.66 12.81
CA ILE A 138 3.31 -27.84 12.44
C ILE A 138 3.10 -29.08 11.55
N LYS A 139 4.03 -29.39 10.65
CA LYS A 139 3.89 -30.50 9.68
C LYS A 139 4.18 -31.86 10.26
N GLU A 140 4.92 -31.93 11.35
CA GLU A 140 5.26 -33.19 12.04
C GLU A 140 4.03 -33.89 12.63
N ASP A 141 2.97 -33.15 12.94
CA ASP A 141 1.75 -33.67 13.55
C ASP A 141 0.50 -33.09 12.89
N PRO A 142 -0.30 -33.91 12.17
CA PRO A 142 -1.53 -33.47 11.52
C PRO A 142 -2.54 -32.77 12.46
N ALA A 143 -2.56 -33.08 13.75
CA ALA A 143 -3.46 -32.44 14.72
C ALA A 143 -3.15 -30.94 14.91
N ARG A 144 -1.93 -30.50 14.56
CA ARG A 144 -1.50 -29.10 14.62
C ARG A 144 -2.02 -28.26 13.45
N ALA A 145 -2.66 -28.86 12.45
CA ALA A 145 -3.28 -28.14 11.34
C ALA A 145 -4.32 -27.11 11.81
N LYS A 146 -4.92 -27.30 13.00
CA LYS A 146 -5.83 -26.32 13.63
C LYS A 146 -5.21 -24.95 13.90
N TYR A 147 -3.89 -24.84 13.94
CA TYR A 147 -3.18 -23.57 14.12
C TYR A 147 -2.90 -22.84 12.80
N ILE A 148 -3.15 -23.47 11.65
CA ILE A 148 -2.86 -22.88 10.34
C ILE A 148 -3.86 -21.74 10.05
N LYS A 149 -3.33 -20.60 9.61
CA LYS A 149 -4.13 -19.46 9.16
C LYS A 149 -4.85 -19.80 7.85
N ASP A 150 -6.10 -19.37 7.74
CA ASP A 150 -6.83 -19.44 6.48
C ASP A 150 -6.30 -18.37 5.51
N MET A 151 -5.54 -18.82 4.52
CA MET A 151 -4.95 -17.94 3.52
C MET A 151 -5.99 -17.35 2.56
N LYS A 152 -7.20 -17.91 2.44
CA LYS A 152 -8.22 -17.36 1.52
C LYS A 152 -8.69 -15.98 1.96
N VAL A 153 -8.83 -15.77 3.27
CA VAL A 153 -9.31 -14.50 3.86
C VAL A 153 -8.17 -13.52 4.17
N ARG A 154 -6.94 -14.03 4.28
CA ARG A 154 -5.71 -13.24 4.51
C ARG A 154 -5.02 -12.79 3.22
N CYS A 155 -5.24 -13.50 2.11
CA CYS A 155 -4.76 -13.05 0.82
C CYS A 155 -5.43 -11.72 0.45
N LYS A 156 -4.62 -10.76 0.02
CA LYS A 156 -5.17 -9.60 -0.70
C LYS A 156 -5.94 -10.15 -1.91
N PRO A 157 -7.15 -9.65 -2.21
CA PRO A 157 -8.00 -10.22 -3.26
C PRO A 157 -7.22 -10.39 -4.57
N ASP A 158 -7.43 -11.49 -5.30
CA ASP A 158 -6.68 -11.85 -6.51
C ASP A 158 -6.69 -10.74 -7.58
N HIS A 159 -7.70 -9.88 -7.53
CA HIS A 159 -7.87 -8.69 -8.34
C HIS A 159 -7.16 -7.47 -7.71
N THR A 160 -5.89 -7.61 -7.34
CA THR A 160 -5.11 -6.55 -6.69
C THR A 160 -4.07 -5.93 -7.62
N ARG A 161 -4.56 -4.94 -8.37
CA ARG A 161 -4.00 -3.58 -8.53
C ARG A 161 -4.45 -3.06 -9.88
N TYR A 162 -5.61 -2.40 -9.90
CA TYR A 162 -5.98 -1.50 -10.98
C TYR A 162 -5.29 -0.16 -10.71
N LEU A 163 -4.18 0.05 -11.39
CA LEU A 163 -3.46 1.32 -11.31
C LEU A 163 -3.76 2.11 -12.56
N LEU A 164 -4.47 3.23 -12.40
CA LEU A 164 -4.43 4.29 -13.40
C LEU A 164 -3.11 5.02 -13.22
N LYS A 165 -2.25 4.95 -14.24
CA LYS A 165 -0.92 5.59 -14.26
C LYS A 165 -0.63 6.15 -15.64
N GLY A 166 0.43 6.94 -15.76
CA GLY A 166 0.96 7.35 -17.06
C GLY A 166 1.77 6.23 -17.69
N ASN A 167 1.62 6.03 -19.00
CA ASN A 167 2.30 4.97 -19.74
C ASN A 167 3.77 5.29 -20.10
N ALA A 168 4.49 6.12 -19.33
CA ALA A 168 5.92 6.42 -19.52
C ALA A 168 6.36 6.54 -21.01
N GLY A 169 7.61 6.20 -21.35
CA GLY A 169 8.11 6.31 -22.73
C GLY A 169 7.74 5.16 -23.68
N SER A 170 6.97 4.14 -23.27
CA SER A 170 6.76 2.93 -24.09
C SER A 170 5.31 2.71 -24.45
N ALA A 171 5.01 2.59 -25.75
CA ALA A 171 3.68 2.20 -26.20
C ALA A 171 3.31 0.80 -25.69
N ARG A 172 2.03 0.60 -25.35
CA ARG A 172 1.48 -0.71 -24.94
C ARG A 172 0.31 -1.08 -25.85
N THR A 173 -0.10 -2.35 -25.83
CA THR A 173 -1.28 -2.80 -26.57
C THR A 173 -2.43 -3.00 -25.60
N CYS A 174 -3.58 -2.40 -25.89
CA CYS A 174 -4.78 -2.58 -25.10
C CYS A 174 -5.28 -4.03 -25.21
N SER A 175 -5.53 -4.67 -24.07
CA SER A 175 -5.95 -6.07 -24.00
C SER A 175 -7.41 -6.28 -24.41
N ARG A 176 -8.21 -5.19 -24.51
CA ARG A 176 -9.61 -5.24 -24.99
C ARG A 176 -9.72 -4.89 -26.48
N CYS A 177 -9.40 -3.65 -26.85
CA CYS A 177 -9.60 -3.17 -28.22
C CYS A 177 -8.42 -3.47 -29.17
N ARG A 178 -7.31 -4.02 -28.67
CA ARG A 178 -6.08 -4.33 -29.42
C ARG A 178 -5.36 -3.13 -30.06
N LYS A 179 -5.90 -1.91 -29.95
CA LYS A 179 -5.23 -0.67 -30.36
C LYS A 179 -4.06 -0.31 -29.44
N LYS A 180 -3.12 0.48 -29.96
CA LYS A 180 -1.98 1.01 -29.18
C LYS A 180 -2.44 2.01 -28.13
N ILE A 181 -1.78 1.97 -26.98
CA ILE A 181 -1.83 2.93 -25.90
C ILE A 181 -0.52 3.71 -26.01
N MET A 182 -0.61 4.99 -26.35
CA MET A 182 0.55 5.81 -26.67
C MET A 182 1.44 6.03 -25.44
N PRO A 183 2.74 6.31 -25.63
CA PRO A 183 3.60 6.80 -24.56
C PRO A 183 2.94 7.99 -23.85
N TYR A 184 3.17 8.09 -22.54
CA TYR A 184 2.70 9.20 -21.70
C TYR A 184 1.18 9.45 -21.74
N SER A 185 0.39 8.46 -22.18
CA SER A 185 -1.06 8.49 -22.06
C SER A 185 -1.54 7.80 -20.78
N PRO A 186 -2.74 8.13 -20.28
CA PRO A 186 -3.37 7.39 -19.19
C PRO A 186 -3.55 5.90 -19.55
N ILE A 187 -3.12 5.01 -18.65
CA ILE A 187 -3.22 3.56 -18.83
C ILE A 187 -3.72 2.89 -17.56
N VAL A 188 -4.62 1.93 -17.71
CA VAL A 188 -4.99 1.02 -16.63
C VAL A 188 -4.10 -0.21 -16.70
N HIS A 189 -3.21 -0.34 -15.71
CA HIS A 189 -2.41 -1.52 -15.51
C HIS A 189 -3.14 -2.46 -14.58
N TYR A 190 -3.58 -3.60 -15.09
CA TYR A 190 -4.24 -4.65 -14.32
C TYR A 190 -3.24 -5.76 -14.02
N ARG A 191 -2.97 -6.01 -12.74
CA ARG A 191 -2.14 -7.13 -12.27
C ARG A 191 -3.01 -8.16 -11.58
N PHE A 192 -2.81 -9.43 -11.93
CA PHE A 192 -3.55 -10.56 -11.36
C PHE A 192 -2.63 -11.80 -11.28
N ARG A 193 -3.07 -12.83 -10.56
CA ARG A 193 -2.43 -14.15 -10.60
C ARG A 193 -3.34 -15.12 -11.36
N GLU A 194 -2.74 -15.97 -12.18
CA GLU A 194 -3.43 -17.06 -12.87
C GLU A 194 -2.55 -18.30 -12.72
N GLN A 195 -3.11 -19.37 -12.14
CA GLN A 195 -2.37 -20.59 -11.78
C GLN A 195 -1.08 -20.28 -10.99
N GLY A 196 -1.19 -19.38 -10.01
CA GLY A 196 -0.05 -18.93 -9.18
C GLY A 196 0.93 -17.96 -9.85
N LYS A 197 0.93 -17.83 -11.19
CA LYS A 197 1.82 -16.95 -11.94
C LYS A 197 1.29 -15.53 -12.00
N LYS A 198 2.16 -14.55 -11.72
CA LYS A 198 1.83 -13.12 -11.86
C LYS A 198 1.68 -12.77 -13.34
N LYS A 199 0.52 -12.23 -13.72
CA LYS A 199 0.23 -11.73 -15.06
C LYS A 199 -0.12 -10.24 -15.01
N SER A 200 0.06 -9.58 -16.14
CA SER A 200 -0.34 -8.19 -16.32
C SER A 200 -1.08 -7.99 -17.62
N ARG A 201 -2.10 -7.14 -17.60
CA ARG A 201 -2.83 -6.65 -18.77
C ARG A 201 -2.88 -5.13 -18.72
N PHE A 202 -2.97 -4.54 -19.90
CA PHE A 202 -2.96 -3.10 -20.10
C PHE A 202 -4.23 -2.71 -20.85
N PHE A 203 -4.89 -1.64 -20.41
CA PHE A 203 -6.12 -1.15 -21.05
C PHE A 203 -6.09 0.37 -21.17
N HIS A 204 -6.72 0.92 -22.22
CA HIS A 204 -7.17 2.31 -22.18
C HIS A 204 -8.16 2.49 -21.01
N PRO A 205 -8.24 3.68 -20.40
CA PRO A 205 -9.19 3.94 -19.30
C PRO A 205 -10.63 3.53 -19.62
N GLY A 206 -11.16 3.92 -20.80
CA GLY A 206 -12.50 3.53 -21.24
C GLY A 206 -12.65 2.07 -21.71
N CYS A 207 -11.54 1.39 -21.99
CA CYS A 207 -11.54 -0.03 -22.36
C CYS A 207 -11.44 -0.96 -21.14
N SER A 208 -11.04 -0.44 -19.98
CA SER A 208 -10.82 -1.25 -18.78
C SER A 208 -12.12 -1.96 -18.37
N PRO A 209 -12.12 -3.28 -18.12
CA PRO A 209 -13.32 -4.01 -17.66
C PRO A 209 -13.73 -3.66 -16.21
N VAL A 210 -13.05 -2.70 -15.60
CA VAL A 210 -12.90 -2.53 -14.16
C VAL A 210 -12.50 -1.08 -13.87
N LYS A 211 -13.16 -0.46 -12.89
CA LYS A 211 -12.87 0.91 -12.45
C LYS A 211 -11.57 0.94 -11.62
N PRO A 212 -10.60 1.81 -11.93
CA PRO A 212 -9.36 1.93 -11.15
C PRO A 212 -9.64 2.35 -9.70
N HIS A 213 -9.05 1.64 -8.74
CA HIS A 213 -9.30 1.85 -7.30
C HIS A 213 -8.51 3.06 -6.74
N LYS A 214 -7.37 3.42 -7.35
CA LYS A 214 -6.55 4.57 -6.94
C LYS A 214 -6.12 5.35 -8.16
N ASN A 215 -6.47 6.64 -8.19
CA ASN A 215 -6.00 7.59 -9.19
C ASN A 215 -5.03 8.57 -8.53
N LYS A 216 -3.73 8.37 -8.71
CA LYS A 216 -2.70 9.38 -8.40
C LYS A 216 -2.16 10.03 -9.68
N LEU A 217 -2.78 9.72 -10.82
CA LEU A 217 -2.37 10.25 -12.12
C LEU A 217 -2.96 11.65 -12.27
N HIS A 218 -2.08 12.65 -12.30
CA HIS A 218 -2.47 13.98 -12.72
C HIS A 218 -2.50 13.99 -14.25
N GLN A 219 -3.70 13.99 -14.82
CA GLN A 219 -3.94 14.12 -16.25
C GLN A 219 -4.05 15.59 -16.61
N VAL A 220 -3.53 15.96 -17.78
CA VAL A 220 -3.60 17.33 -18.28
C VAL A 220 -4.08 17.30 -19.73
N HIS A 221 -4.85 18.31 -20.11
CA HIS A 221 -5.15 18.60 -21.51
C HIS A 221 -4.39 19.86 -21.87
N ILE A 222 -3.54 19.78 -22.89
CA ILE A 222 -2.67 20.88 -23.30
C ILE A 222 -2.98 21.27 -24.74
N HIS A 223 -2.87 22.56 -25.04
CA HIS A 223 -2.93 23.05 -26.42
C HIS A 223 -1.50 23.16 -26.96
N TRP A 224 -1.21 22.40 -28.02
CA TRP A 224 0.11 22.36 -28.64
C TRP A 224 -0.03 22.45 -30.17
N ARG A 225 0.53 23.49 -30.77
CA ARG A 225 0.47 23.75 -32.22
C ARG A 225 -0.96 23.64 -32.79
N GLY A 226 -1.91 24.28 -32.12
CA GLY A 226 -3.33 24.33 -32.55
C GLY A 226 -4.13 23.05 -32.33
N GLN A 227 -3.59 22.04 -31.63
CA GLN A 227 -4.30 20.80 -31.29
C GLN A 227 -4.36 20.59 -29.79
N GLU A 228 -5.49 20.06 -29.32
CA GLU A 228 -5.63 19.59 -27.95
C GLU A 228 -5.03 18.19 -27.80
N LEU A 229 -4.11 18.04 -26.85
CA LEU A 229 -3.44 16.78 -26.54
C LEU A 229 -3.74 16.37 -25.10
N GLN A 230 -4.06 15.09 -24.91
CA GLN A 230 -4.13 14.50 -23.58
C GLN A 230 -2.74 14.02 -23.14
N GLY A 231 -2.30 14.49 -21.98
CA GLY A 231 -1.03 14.14 -21.37
C GLY A 231 -1.15 13.77 -19.90
N VAL A 232 0.00 13.60 -19.26
CA VAL A 232 0.16 13.26 -17.85
C VAL A 232 1.27 14.09 -17.22
N VAL A 233 1.15 14.38 -15.94
CA VAL A 233 2.24 14.99 -15.15
C VAL A 233 2.99 13.90 -14.41
N LEU A 234 4.28 13.77 -14.72
CA LEU A 234 5.19 12.80 -14.11
C LEU A 234 6.50 13.51 -13.71
N PRO A 235 7.25 12.98 -12.74
CA PRO A 235 8.61 13.45 -12.49
C PRO A 235 9.49 13.29 -13.74
N ALA A 236 10.25 14.33 -14.08
CA ALA A 236 11.24 14.26 -15.14
C ALA A 236 12.31 13.22 -14.81
N ARG A 237 12.64 12.33 -15.76
CA ARG A 237 13.64 11.28 -15.53
C ARG A 237 15.06 11.80 -15.60
N GLU A 238 15.26 12.78 -16.48
CA GLU A 238 16.52 13.43 -16.76
C GLU A 238 16.23 14.92 -17.04
N PRO A 239 17.22 15.81 -16.90
CA PRO A 239 17.05 17.20 -17.27
C PRO A 239 16.77 17.33 -18.76
N LEU A 240 15.68 17.99 -19.13
CA LEU A 240 15.27 18.20 -20.51
C LEU A 240 14.77 19.65 -20.71
N PRO A 241 14.99 20.27 -21.87
CA PRO A 241 14.48 21.61 -22.14
C PRO A 241 12.95 21.60 -22.30
N CYS A 242 12.28 22.55 -21.67
CA CYS A 242 10.85 22.77 -21.88
C CYS A 242 10.60 23.27 -23.31
N MET A 243 9.70 22.61 -24.03
CA MET A 243 9.40 22.98 -25.42
C MET A 243 8.65 24.31 -25.56
N VAL A 244 8.11 24.87 -24.48
CA VAL A 244 7.39 26.16 -24.48
C VAL A 244 8.34 27.33 -24.21
N CYS A 245 9.12 27.27 -23.11
CA CYS A 245 9.95 28.40 -22.67
C CYS A 245 11.45 28.22 -22.94
N GLY A 246 11.88 27.05 -23.43
CA GLY A 246 13.30 26.72 -23.67
C GLY A 246 14.13 26.43 -22.42
N ARG A 247 13.64 26.78 -21.21
CA ARG A 247 14.36 26.54 -19.94
C ARG A 247 14.36 25.06 -19.57
N GLU A 248 15.40 24.63 -18.87
CA GLU A 248 15.51 23.25 -18.39
C GLU A 248 14.42 22.90 -17.36
N VAL A 249 13.96 21.66 -17.42
CA VAL A 249 13.13 21.00 -16.40
C VAL A 249 14.04 20.00 -15.66
N PRO A 250 14.45 20.27 -14.41
CA PRO A 250 15.38 19.40 -13.69
C PRO A 250 14.80 18.00 -13.43
N ALA A 251 15.67 16.99 -13.36
CA ALA A 251 15.29 15.63 -13.00
C ALA A 251 14.57 15.59 -11.63
N GLY A 252 13.58 14.70 -11.50
CA GLY A 252 12.75 14.55 -10.31
C GLY A 252 11.64 15.61 -10.15
N THR A 253 11.69 16.72 -10.88
CA THR A 253 10.64 17.76 -10.83
C THR A 253 9.42 17.37 -11.67
N ARG A 254 8.26 17.92 -11.34
CA ARG A 254 7.01 17.63 -12.06
C ARG A 254 7.06 18.23 -13.47
N ALA A 255 6.85 17.39 -14.48
CA ALA A 255 6.83 17.78 -15.88
C ALA A 255 5.59 17.24 -16.59
N VAL A 256 5.09 18.00 -17.57
CA VAL A 256 4.06 17.54 -18.50
C VAL A 256 4.71 16.68 -19.56
N TYR A 257 4.09 15.53 -19.81
CA TYR A 257 4.37 14.69 -20.95
C TYR A 257 3.07 14.45 -21.72
N ALA A 258 3.08 14.75 -23.01
CA ALA A 258 2.03 14.33 -23.94
C ALA A 258 2.68 13.72 -25.18
N CYS A 259 1.89 13.02 -25.99
CA CYS A 259 2.38 12.42 -27.23
C CYS A 259 1.42 12.75 -28.37
N ARG A 260 1.98 13.25 -29.47
CA ARG A 260 1.30 13.41 -30.75
C ARG A 260 2.03 12.54 -31.76
N ASP A 261 1.37 11.50 -32.24
CA ASP A 261 1.94 10.51 -33.16
C ASP A 261 3.24 9.88 -32.63
N LYS A 262 4.40 10.43 -33.01
CA LYS A 262 5.73 9.99 -32.56
C LYS A 262 6.50 11.10 -31.82
N GLU A 263 5.97 12.33 -31.79
CA GLU A 263 6.55 13.46 -31.09
C GLU A 263 6.12 13.44 -29.62
N ILE A 264 7.07 13.56 -28.71
CA ILE A 264 6.81 13.72 -27.28
C ILE A 264 6.81 15.22 -27.00
N VAL A 265 5.71 15.72 -26.45
CA VAL A 265 5.60 17.10 -25.97
C VAL A 265 5.98 17.12 -24.49
N PHE A 266 6.96 17.94 -24.14
CA PHE A 266 7.56 17.99 -22.82
C PHE A 266 7.74 19.42 -22.29
N GLY A 267 7.50 19.65 -21.00
CA GLY A 267 7.79 20.94 -20.38
C GLY A 267 7.25 21.13 -18.97
N HIS A 268 7.43 22.34 -18.42
CA HIS A 268 6.89 22.71 -17.12
C HIS A 268 5.36 22.73 -17.14
N PRO A 269 4.68 22.25 -16.10
CA PRO A 269 3.21 22.33 -16.00
C PRO A 269 2.66 23.74 -16.22
N ALA A 270 3.25 24.75 -15.57
CA ALA A 270 2.82 26.14 -15.68
C ALA A 270 2.89 26.69 -17.12
N CYS A 271 3.87 26.27 -17.91
CA CYS A 271 4.02 26.72 -19.29
C CYS A 271 2.85 26.31 -20.19
N PHE A 272 2.18 25.19 -19.90
CA PHE A 272 1.02 24.73 -20.66
C PHE A 272 -0.32 25.26 -20.14
N GLU A 273 -0.34 25.89 -18.96
CA GLU A 273 -1.54 26.56 -18.43
C GLU A 273 -1.72 27.96 -19.05
N HIS A 274 -0.63 28.62 -19.44
CA HIS A 274 -0.64 29.98 -20.00
C HIS A 274 -0.93 30.04 -21.51
N THR A 275 -0.69 28.98 -22.27
CA THR A 275 -0.94 28.96 -23.72
C THR A 275 -2.43 28.94 -24.07
N GLY A 276 -3.32 28.60 -23.13
CA GLY A 276 -4.78 28.65 -23.33
C GLY A 276 -5.39 30.06 -23.23
N LYS A 277 -4.64 31.07 -22.77
CA LYS A 277 -5.17 32.43 -22.54
C LYS A 277 -4.71 33.50 -23.54
N ASN A 278 -3.73 33.21 -24.40
CA ASN A 278 -3.12 34.22 -25.28
C ASN A 278 -3.59 34.21 -26.75
N ASN A 279 -4.61 33.43 -27.13
CA ASN A 279 -5.21 33.50 -28.48
C ASN A 279 -6.40 34.48 -28.55
N GLY A 280 -6.33 35.56 -27.79
CA GLY A 280 -7.32 36.63 -27.77
C GLY A 280 -6.67 37.99 -27.66
N ASN A 281 -5.72 38.31 -28.55
CA ASN A 281 -5.47 39.66 -29.07
C ASN A 281 -4.24 39.66 -30.01
N ALA A 282 -4.42 40.33 -31.15
CA ALA A 282 -3.50 40.63 -32.25
C ALA A 282 -3.32 39.52 -33.29
#